data_AF-A0A8J7S0F1-F1
#
_entry.id   AF-A0A8J7S0F1-F1
#
_cell.length_a   1.000
_cell.length_b   1.000
_cell.length_c   1.000
_cell.angle_alpha   90.00
_cell.angle_beta   90.00
_cell.angle_gamma   90.00
#
_symmetry.space_group_name_H-M   'P 1'
#
loop_
_entity.id
_entity.type
_entity.pdbx_description
1 polymer ?
#
loop_
_entity_poly.entity_id
_entity_poly.type
_entity_poly.pdbx_seq_one_letter_code
_entity_poly.pdbx_strand_id
1 'polypeptide(L)'
;MLNFLFGQSRPALGARLNALRATPASAMGNYTYCLDTPSFRQSTSCSISETGDVAGACLLRMTPAPQGGSDYFFPYAGNASSIAVPANVPSGTIAITTEMTGCALEVRYQHQNSTYVFYHDRNGQGMPALTAQETRVFRMSDSTYWSVAEQGASWPTSTPTYQFLCVFDGYLWQVGCYCIVRSTGAGSGPSGTVVRLGQSVMGGHVGFFHRKRSLIFP
;
A
#
# COMPACT_ATOMS: atom_id res chain seq x y z
N MET A 1 4.97 -41.35 24.09
CA MET A 1 4.45 -39.97 24.06
C MET A 1 5.35 -39.13 23.18
N LEU A 2 4.91 -38.73 22.00
CA LEU A 2 5.58 -37.71 21.18
C LEU A 2 4.60 -36.54 21.04
N ASN A 3 4.92 -35.43 21.68
CA ASN A 3 4.19 -34.17 21.52
C ASN A 3 4.53 -33.58 20.15
N PHE A 4 3.56 -33.61 19.24
CA PHE A 4 3.57 -32.76 18.05
C PHE A 4 3.36 -31.31 18.51
N LEU A 5 4.40 -30.50 18.39
CA LEU A 5 4.30 -29.05 18.49
C LEU A 5 3.35 -28.55 17.39
N PHE A 6 2.27 -27.92 17.82
CA PHE A 6 1.22 -27.34 17.00
C PHE A 6 1.81 -26.48 15.87
N GLY A 7 1.64 -26.93 14.64
CA GLY A 7 1.67 -26.06 13.48
C GLY A 7 0.57 -25.02 13.65
N GLN A 8 0.95 -23.74 13.70
CA GLN A 8 -0.02 -22.64 13.60
C GLN A 8 -0.83 -22.88 12.31
N SER A 9 -2.10 -23.26 12.45
CA SER A 9 -3.00 -23.43 11.32
C SER A 9 -3.10 -22.10 10.60
N ARG A 10 -2.96 -22.10 9.26
CA ARG A 10 -3.15 -20.90 8.46
C ARG A 10 -4.51 -20.27 8.79
N PRO A 11 -4.61 -18.94 8.93
CA PRO A 11 -5.89 -18.27 9.13
C PRO A 11 -6.87 -18.64 8.00
N ALA A 12 -8.16 -18.70 8.33
CA ALA A 12 -9.20 -18.90 7.33
C ALA A 12 -9.16 -17.78 6.27
N LEU A 13 -9.54 -18.10 5.03
CA LEU A 13 -9.58 -17.11 3.95
C LEU A 13 -10.47 -15.92 4.34
N GLY A 14 -9.94 -14.71 4.20
CA GLY A 14 -10.61 -13.46 4.58
C GLY A 14 -10.34 -13.00 6.01
N ALA A 15 -9.81 -13.86 6.89
CA ALA A 15 -9.54 -13.49 8.27
C ALA A 15 -8.49 -12.38 8.39
N ARG A 16 -7.48 -12.37 7.50
CA ARG A 16 -6.42 -11.36 7.54
C ARG A 16 -6.91 -10.03 6.98
N LEU A 17 -7.69 -10.03 5.90
CA LEU A 17 -8.34 -8.81 5.43
C LEU A 17 -9.32 -8.25 6.47
N ASN A 18 -10.09 -9.11 7.15
CA ASN A 18 -10.97 -8.66 8.24
C ASN A 18 -10.17 -8.04 9.40
N ALA A 19 -9.06 -8.66 9.80
CA ALA A 19 -8.16 -8.09 10.80
C ALA A 19 -7.56 -6.75 10.35
N LEU A 20 -7.18 -6.62 9.08
CA LEU A 20 -6.70 -5.37 8.49
C LEU A 20 -7.73 -4.25 8.60
N ARG A 21 -9.00 -4.55 8.33
CA ARG A 21 -10.08 -3.56 8.41
C ARG A 21 -10.48 -3.21 9.85
N ALA A 22 -10.43 -4.18 10.77
CA ALA A 22 -10.85 -3.99 12.15
C ALA A 22 -9.77 -3.37 13.04
N THR A 23 -8.52 -3.81 12.89
CA THR A 23 -7.38 -3.42 13.73
C THR A 23 -6.13 -3.20 12.88
N PRO A 24 -6.13 -2.19 11.98
CA PRO A 24 -5.12 -2.05 10.93
C PRO A 24 -3.68 -2.01 11.44
N ALA A 25 -3.37 -1.23 12.48
CA ALA A 25 -2.00 -1.14 13.02
C ALA A 25 -1.45 -2.52 13.48
N SER A 26 -2.27 -3.30 14.20
CA SER A 26 -1.88 -4.65 14.64
C SER A 26 -1.76 -5.62 13.46
N ALA A 27 -2.72 -5.59 12.54
CA ALA A 27 -2.74 -6.46 11.38
C ALA A 27 -1.56 -6.19 10.43
N MET A 28 -1.18 -4.93 10.24
CA MET A 28 0.00 -4.54 9.45
C MET A 28 1.32 -4.91 10.11
N GLY A 29 1.36 -4.99 11.44
CA GLY A 29 2.52 -5.49 12.18
C GLY A 29 2.68 -7.02 12.13
N ASN A 30 1.58 -7.75 11.94
CA ASN A 30 1.55 -9.22 12.01
C ASN A 30 1.49 -9.92 10.65
N TYR A 31 1.03 -9.24 9.60
CA TYR A 31 0.83 -9.83 8.28
C TYR A 31 1.43 -8.95 7.18
N THR A 32 1.98 -9.61 6.16
CA THR A 32 2.34 -8.95 4.89
C THR A 32 1.17 -9.06 3.92
N TYR A 33 0.87 -7.97 3.23
CA TYR A 33 -0.19 -7.92 2.20
C TYR A 33 0.44 -7.67 0.84
N CYS A 34 -0.11 -8.34 -0.17
CA CYS A 34 0.31 -8.22 -1.56
C CYS A 34 -0.93 -8.07 -2.43
N LEU A 35 -1.13 -6.91 -3.06
CA LEU A 35 -2.11 -6.78 -4.13
C LEU A 35 -1.64 -7.57 -5.35
N ASP A 36 -2.51 -8.42 -5.87
CA ASP A 36 -2.47 -8.92 -7.23
C ASP A 36 -2.51 -7.71 -8.17
N THR A 37 -1.32 -7.27 -8.61
CA THR A 37 -1.10 -6.07 -9.43
C THR A 37 -1.99 -6.12 -10.66
N PRO A 38 -3.10 -5.38 -10.67
CA PRO A 38 -4.06 -5.53 -11.73
C PRO A 38 -3.50 -4.88 -13.01
N SER A 39 -3.99 -5.32 -14.17
CA SER A 39 -3.73 -4.64 -15.44
C SER A 39 -4.32 -3.22 -15.50
N PHE A 40 -5.10 -2.81 -14.48
CA PHE A 40 -5.71 -1.48 -14.39
C PHE A 40 -4.68 -0.38 -14.19
N ARG A 41 -4.72 0.62 -15.08
CA ARG A 41 -3.85 1.80 -15.08
C ARG A 41 -4.56 3.08 -14.62
N GLN A 42 -5.80 2.97 -14.14
CA GLN A 42 -6.62 4.11 -13.75
C GLN A 42 -6.99 4.06 -12.27
N SER A 43 -6.95 5.23 -11.63
CA SER A 43 -7.47 5.39 -10.28
C SER A 43 -8.98 5.19 -10.27
N THR A 44 -9.51 4.44 -9.30
CA THR A 44 -10.94 4.17 -9.21
C THR A 44 -11.34 3.74 -7.80
N SER A 45 -12.62 3.89 -7.47
CA SER A 45 -13.21 3.17 -6.34
C SER A 45 -13.30 1.68 -6.68
N CYS A 46 -13.11 0.83 -5.68
CA CYS A 46 -12.98 -0.60 -5.88
C CYS A 46 -13.48 -1.39 -4.67
N SER A 47 -13.52 -2.70 -4.82
CA SER A 47 -13.66 -3.66 -3.72
C SER A 47 -12.38 -4.48 -3.61
N ILE A 48 -11.88 -4.64 -2.39
CA ILE A 48 -10.72 -5.48 -2.09
C ILE A 48 -11.18 -6.77 -1.40
N SER A 49 -10.70 -7.90 -1.91
CA SER A 49 -10.95 -9.25 -1.36
C SER A 49 -9.63 -9.98 -1.10
N GLU A 50 -9.61 -10.88 -0.12
CA GLU A 50 -8.51 -11.82 0.08
C GLU A 50 -8.75 -13.06 -0.79
N THR A 51 -7.78 -13.44 -1.60
CA THR A 51 -7.89 -14.57 -2.55
C THR A 51 -6.96 -15.73 -2.24
N GLY A 52 -6.04 -15.57 -1.29
CA GLY A 52 -5.18 -16.66 -0.82
C GLY A 52 -3.83 -16.18 -0.29
N ASP A 53 -2.80 -16.96 -0.59
CA ASP A 53 -1.42 -16.70 -0.18
C ASP A 53 -0.49 -16.62 -1.39
N VAL A 54 0.46 -15.69 -1.35
CA VAL A 54 1.59 -15.67 -2.27
C VAL A 54 2.88 -15.47 -1.49
N ALA A 55 3.80 -16.43 -1.57
CA ALA A 55 5.09 -16.39 -0.89
C ALA A 55 5.02 -16.05 0.62
N GLY A 56 3.93 -16.43 1.31
CA GLY A 56 3.71 -16.12 2.73
C GLY A 56 2.98 -14.80 3.02
N ALA A 57 2.68 -14.00 2.00
CA ALA A 57 1.82 -12.81 2.12
C ALA A 57 0.35 -13.13 1.84
N CYS A 58 -0.53 -12.38 2.47
CA CYS A 58 -1.95 -12.30 2.16
C CYS A 58 -2.15 -11.71 0.75
N LEU A 59 -2.62 -12.52 -0.19
CA LEU A 59 -2.90 -12.09 -1.55
C LEU A 59 -4.26 -11.38 -1.59
N LEU A 60 -4.23 -10.10 -1.94
CA LEU A 60 -5.39 -9.25 -2.12
C LEU A 60 -5.71 -9.12 -3.60
N ARG A 61 -6.98 -9.15 -3.96
CA ARG A 61 -7.46 -8.84 -5.30
C ARG A 61 -8.38 -7.63 -5.27
N MET A 62 -8.11 -6.70 -6.18
CA MET A 62 -8.95 -5.54 -6.41
C MET A 62 -9.93 -5.82 -7.56
N THR A 63 -11.18 -5.42 -7.39
CA THR A 63 -12.20 -5.37 -8.46
C THR A 63 -12.71 -3.94 -8.59
N PRO A 64 -12.61 -3.30 -9.77
CA PRO A 64 -13.14 -1.95 -9.98
C PRO A 64 -14.63 -1.88 -9.68
N ALA A 65 -15.05 -0.84 -8.97
CA ALA A 65 -16.45 -0.61 -8.63
C ALA A 65 -16.75 0.90 -8.63
N PRO A 66 -16.74 1.56 -9.80
CA PRO A 66 -16.82 3.03 -9.91
C PRO A 66 -18.04 3.68 -9.22
N GLN A 67 -19.12 2.92 -9.03
CA GLN A 67 -20.39 3.39 -8.46
C GLN A 67 -20.77 2.70 -7.14
N GLY A 68 -19.83 2.04 -6.45
CA GLY A 68 -20.18 1.32 -5.22
C GLY A 68 -19.01 0.67 -4.48
N GLY A 69 -17.78 0.95 -4.86
CA GLY A 69 -16.60 0.47 -4.14
C GLY A 69 -16.48 1.08 -2.76
N SER A 70 -16.16 0.25 -1.77
CA SER A 70 -15.84 0.65 -0.39
C SER A 70 -14.39 1.07 -0.18
N ASP A 71 -13.55 0.80 -1.19
CA ASP A 71 -12.11 1.00 -1.19
C ASP A 71 -11.66 1.83 -2.39
N TYR A 72 -10.39 2.19 -2.41
CA TYR A 72 -9.81 3.08 -3.40
C TYR A 72 -8.49 2.53 -3.93
N PHE A 73 -8.33 2.60 -5.24
CA PHE A 73 -7.09 2.21 -5.92
C PHE A 73 -6.50 3.39 -6.67
N PHE A 74 -5.19 3.58 -6.54
CA PHE A 74 -4.45 4.65 -7.21
C PHE A 74 -3.10 4.12 -7.77
N PRO A 75 -3.07 3.64 -9.02
CA PRO A 75 -1.89 3.04 -9.65
C PRO A 75 -0.91 4.08 -10.17
N TYR A 76 0.35 3.75 -10.42
CA TYR A 76 1.22 4.65 -11.19
C TYR A 76 0.71 4.79 -12.64
N ALA A 77 0.61 6.03 -13.13
CA ALA A 77 0.12 6.34 -14.48
C ALA A 77 1.19 7.03 -15.37
N GLY A 78 2.48 6.73 -15.16
CA GLY A 78 3.58 7.21 -16.02
C GLY A 78 4.18 8.57 -15.63
N ASN A 79 3.46 9.39 -14.87
CA ASN A 79 4.00 10.64 -14.29
C ASN A 79 3.54 10.81 -12.83
N ALA A 80 2.24 10.94 -12.63
CA ALA A 80 1.58 10.81 -11.35
C ALA A 80 0.16 10.31 -11.56
N SER A 81 -0.41 9.66 -10.57
CA SER A 81 -1.85 9.47 -10.45
C SER A 81 -2.33 9.99 -9.12
N SER A 82 -3.64 10.22 -9.03
CA SER A 82 -4.25 10.52 -7.74
C SER A 82 -5.65 9.95 -7.63
N ILE A 83 -6.13 9.84 -6.41
CA ILE A 83 -7.53 9.60 -6.11
C ILE A 83 -7.95 10.43 -4.90
N ALA A 84 -9.12 11.07 -5.01
CA ALA A 84 -9.75 11.76 -3.90
C ALA A 84 -10.64 10.79 -3.13
N VAL A 85 -10.46 10.75 -1.82
CA VAL A 85 -11.20 9.91 -0.88
C VAL A 85 -11.92 10.84 0.11
N PRO A 86 -13.25 10.74 0.26
CA PRO A 86 -13.99 11.53 1.25
C PRO A 86 -13.42 11.35 2.66
N ALA A 87 -13.39 12.42 3.45
CA ALA A 87 -12.87 12.35 4.81
C ALA A 87 -13.76 11.58 5.79
N ASN A 88 -15.02 11.32 5.41
CA ASN A 88 -16.03 10.63 6.20
C ASN A 88 -16.27 9.18 5.73
N VAL A 89 -15.27 8.55 5.12
CA VAL A 89 -15.35 7.12 4.78
C VAL A 89 -15.53 6.24 6.03
N PRO A 90 -16.19 5.07 5.92
CA PRO A 90 -16.31 4.13 7.03
C PRO A 90 -14.95 3.63 7.55
N SER A 91 -14.93 3.22 8.83
CA SER A 91 -13.79 2.48 9.36
C SER A 91 -13.57 1.19 8.55
N GLY A 92 -12.30 0.85 8.33
CA GLY A 92 -11.88 -0.27 7.51
C GLY A 92 -11.78 0.03 6.01
N THR A 93 -12.10 1.25 5.55
CA THR A 93 -11.84 1.65 4.16
C THR A 93 -10.34 1.59 3.85
N ILE A 94 -9.99 0.99 2.72
CA ILE A 94 -8.61 0.84 2.26
C ILE A 94 -8.37 1.74 1.04
N ALA A 95 -7.27 2.48 1.05
CA ALA A 95 -6.69 3.11 -0.13
C ALA A 95 -5.36 2.41 -0.43
N ILE A 96 -5.24 1.78 -1.60
CA ILE A 96 -4.08 0.96 -1.98
C ILE A 96 -3.51 1.39 -3.32
N THR A 97 -2.19 1.24 -3.46
CA THR A 97 -1.46 1.56 -4.68
C THR A 97 -0.90 0.33 -5.38
N THR A 98 -0.55 0.46 -6.65
CA THR A 98 0.33 -0.52 -7.31
C THR A 98 1.73 -0.44 -6.70
N GLU A 99 2.49 -1.50 -6.90
CA GLU A 99 3.91 -1.54 -6.57
C GLU A 99 4.69 -0.31 -7.08
N MET A 100 5.59 0.18 -6.23
CA MET A 100 6.43 1.35 -6.40
C MET A 100 7.90 0.92 -6.53
N THR A 101 8.59 1.52 -7.49
CA THR A 101 10.05 1.45 -7.64
C THR A 101 10.56 2.86 -7.84
N GLY A 102 10.93 3.53 -6.75
CA GLY A 102 11.48 4.90 -6.80
C GLY A 102 10.40 5.99 -6.80
N CYS A 103 9.13 5.61 -6.64
CA CYS A 103 8.01 6.54 -6.56
C CYS A 103 7.80 7.04 -5.13
N ALA A 104 6.98 8.08 -4.95
CA ALA A 104 6.56 8.56 -3.64
C ALA A 104 5.05 8.35 -3.46
N LEU A 105 4.68 8.04 -2.21
CA LEU A 105 3.33 8.21 -1.72
C LEU A 105 3.25 9.59 -1.06
N GLU A 106 2.31 10.43 -1.51
CA GLU A 106 1.96 11.66 -0.83
C GLU A 106 0.45 11.70 -0.61
N VAL A 107 0.03 12.15 0.58
CA VAL A 107 -1.37 12.38 0.88
C VAL A 107 -1.55 13.83 1.28
N ARG A 108 -2.49 14.50 0.61
CA ARG A 108 -2.89 15.88 0.91
C ARG A 108 -4.32 15.89 1.40
N TYR A 109 -4.62 16.72 2.37
CA TYR A 109 -5.99 17.01 2.79
C TYR A 109 -6.46 18.30 2.10
N GLN A 110 -7.53 18.21 1.31
CA GLN A 110 -8.19 19.34 0.67
C GLN A 110 -9.34 19.82 1.55
N HIS A 111 -9.20 21.01 2.14
CA HIS A 111 -10.16 21.52 3.11
C HIS A 111 -11.52 21.85 2.50
N GLN A 112 -11.54 22.39 1.28
CA GLN A 112 -12.76 22.81 0.59
C GLN A 112 -13.71 21.65 0.29
N ASN A 113 -13.14 20.51 -0.12
CA ASN A 113 -13.91 19.32 -0.49
C ASN A 113 -14.02 18.30 0.64
N SER A 114 -13.32 18.52 1.77
CA SER A 114 -13.17 17.55 2.85
C SER A 114 -12.75 16.17 2.34
N THR A 115 -11.67 16.13 1.55
CA THR A 115 -11.13 14.92 0.95
C THR A 115 -9.66 14.74 1.29
N TYR A 116 -9.23 13.48 1.43
CA TYR A 116 -7.84 13.08 1.33
C TYR A 116 -7.54 12.75 -0.12
N VAL A 117 -6.56 13.41 -0.73
CA VAL A 117 -6.08 13.11 -2.07
C VAL A 117 -4.78 12.34 -1.94
N PHE A 118 -4.83 11.07 -2.35
CA PHE A 118 -3.70 10.16 -2.38
C PHE A 118 -3.01 10.29 -3.73
N TYR A 119 -1.70 10.49 -3.73
CA TYR A 119 -0.87 10.61 -4.92
C TYR A 119 0.13 9.48 -4.99
N HIS A 120 0.21 8.84 -6.16
CA HIS A 120 1.33 8.00 -6.55
C HIS A 120 2.13 8.77 -7.59
N ASP A 121 3.31 9.25 -7.21
CA ASP A 121 4.07 10.22 -7.99
C ASP A 121 5.52 9.81 -8.20
N ARG A 122 6.15 10.34 -9.25
CA ARG A 122 7.58 10.19 -9.56
C ARG A 122 8.45 11.04 -8.62
N ASN A 123 8.32 10.79 -7.32
CA ASN A 123 9.12 11.38 -6.24
C ASN A 123 9.22 12.92 -6.26
N GLY A 124 8.11 13.60 -6.53
CA GLY A 124 7.92 15.04 -6.50
C GLY A 124 7.87 15.69 -7.87
N GLN A 125 8.09 14.92 -8.96
CA GLN A 125 8.23 15.47 -10.31
C GLN A 125 6.90 15.57 -11.07
N GLY A 126 5.89 14.76 -10.70
CA GLY A 126 4.64 14.66 -11.46
C GLY A 126 3.43 15.35 -10.81
N MET A 127 3.54 15.80 -9.56
CA MET A 127 2.41 16.37 -8.82
C MET A 127 2.24 17.88 -9.06
N PRO A 128 0.99 18.37 -9.01
CA PRO A 128 0.72 19.79 -8.90
C PRO A 128 1.37 20.40 -7.65
N ALA A 129 1.71 21.69 -7.73
CA ALA A 129 2.16 22.46 -6.58
C ALA A 129 1.11 22.43 -5.46
N LEU A 130 1.56 22.46 -4.21
CA LEU A 130 0.67 22.53 -3.06
C LEU A 130 -0.06 23.88 -3.07
N THR A 131 -1.39 23.85 -2.94
CA THR A 131 -2.18 25.09 -2.86
C THR A 131 -2.38 25.51 -1.40
N ALA A 132 -2.77 26.77 -1.18
CA ALA A 132 -3.13 27.26 0.17
C ALA A 132 -4.34 26.54 0.79
N GLN A 133 -5.12 25.82 -0.01
CA GLN A 133 -6.30 25.05 0.40
C GLN A 133 -5.98 23.58 0.69
N GLU A 134 -4.70 23.21 0.61
CA GLU A 134 -4.21 21.87 0.82
C GLU A 134 -3.22 21.82 1.98
N THR A 135 -3.29 20.75 2.76
CA THR A 135 -2.26 20.42 3.73
C THR A 135 -1.65 19.08 3.35
N ARG A 136 -0.34 19.04 3.12
CA ARG A 136 0.37 17.75 3.04
C ARG A 136 0.30 17.09 4.41
N VAL A 137 -0.43 15.98 4.50
CA VAL A 137 -0.62 15.23 5.75
C VAL A 137 0.30 14.02 5.83
N PHE A 138 0.75 13.48 4.72
CA PHE A 138 1.70 12.37 4.71
C PHE A 138 2.59 12.46 3.47
N ARG A 139 3.86 12.09 3.60
CA ARG A 139 4.75 11.87 2.46
C ARG A 139 5.76 10.79 2.81
N MET A 140 5.95 9.86 1.89
CA MET A 140 7.03 8.89 1.92
C MET A 140 7.70 8.83 0.56
N SER A 141 8.98 9.16 0.51
CA SER A 141 9.83 9.05 -0.68
C SER A 141 10.54 7.70 -0.71
N ASP A 142 11.06 7.36 -1.89
CA ASP A 142 11.92 6.20 -2.10
C ASP A 142 13.05 6.07 -1.09
N SER A 143 13.74 7.15 -0.78
CA SER A 143 14.81 7.20 0.22
C SER A 143 14.38 6.81 1.64
N THR A 144 13.07 6.79 1.92
CA THR A 144 12.52 6.44 3.24
C THR A 144 12.22 4.95 3.35
N TYR A 145 11.62 4.33 2.33
CA TYR A 145 11.20 2.93 2.39
C TYR A 145 12.23 1.96 1.79
N TRP A 146 13.15 2.47 0.97
CA TRP A 146 14.15 1.68 0.26
C TRP A 146 15.48 1.76 1.00
N SER A 147 16.06 0.62 1.40
CA SER A 147 17.38 0.62 2.01
C SER A 147 18.48 1.04 1.02
N VAL A 148 19.52 1.74 1.49
CA VAL A 148 20.68 2.10 0.66
C VAL A 148 21.33 0.85 0.02
N ALA A 149 21.32 -0.27 0.75
CA ALA A 149 21.83 -1.55 0.26
C ALA A 149 21.05 -2.09 -0.93
N GLU A 150 19.72 -1.92 -0.95
CA GLU A 150 18.89 -2.36 -2.06
C GLU A 150 18.88 -1.37 -3.23
N GLN A 151 19.08 -0.06 -2.99
CA GLN A 151 19.13 0.97 -4.05
C GLN A 151 20.38 0.81 -4.93
N GLY A 152 21.50 0.38 -4.34
CA GLY A 152 22.76 0.14 -5.04
C GLY A 152 22.96 -1.29 -5.55
N ALA A 153 22.04 -2.21 -5.24
CA ALA A 153 22.18 -3.61 -5.62
C ALA A 153 21.76 -3.84 -7.08
N SER A 154 22.56 -4.64 -7.80
CA SER A 154 22.15 -5.19 -9.09
C SER A 154 21.19 -6.35 -8.85
N TRP A 155 20.00 -6.28 -9.44
CA TRP A 155 18.99 -7.33 -9.33
C TRP A 155 18.77 -7.99 -10.71
N PRO A 156 19.68 -8.88 -11.16
CA PRO A 156 19.67 -9.38 -12.53
C PRO A 156 18.45 -10.27 -12.83
N THR A 157 17.95 -10.99 -11.83
CA THR A 157 16.86 -11.98 -11.97
C THR A 157 15.63 -11.67 -11.12
N SER A 158 15.63 -10.54 -10.41
CA SER A 158 14.49 -10.13 -9.58
C SER A 158 14.41 -8.61 -9.45
N THR A 159 13.35 -8.06 -8.90
CA THR A 159 13.29 -6.62 -8.57
C THR A 159 12.47 -6.46 -7.29
N PRO A 160 13.02 -5.79 -6.25
CA PRO A 160 12.23 -5.39 -5.10
C PRO A 160 11.29 -4.26 -5.51
N THR A 161 10.05 -4.39 -5.09
CA THR A 161 9.01 -3.39 -5.31
C THR A 161 8.26 -3.14 -4.01
N TYR A 162 7.72 -1.94 -3.83
CA TYR A 162 7.12 -1.52 -2.58
C TYR A 162 5.65 -1.18 -2.76
N GLN A 163 4.79 -1.76 -1.95
CA GLN A 163 3.37 -1.47 -1.98
C GLN A 163 2.94 -0.76 -0.71
N PHE A 164 2.11 0.27 -0.88
CA PHE A 164 1.48 0.98 0.22
C PHE A 164 0.00 0.63 0.36
N LEU A 165 -0.41 0.35 1.59
CA LEU A 165 -1.81 0.29 1.99
C LEU A 165 -2.06 1.33 3.07
N CYS A 166 -3.07 2.17 2.85
CA CYS A 166 -3.60 3.07 3.86
C CYS A 166 -4.96 2.55 4.30
N VAL A 167 -5.20 2.42 5.60
CA VAL A 167 -6.48 1.93 6.14
C VAL A 167 -7.01 2.90 7.18
N PHE A 168 -8.24 3.37 7.00
CA PHE A 168 -8.89 4.28 7.94
C PHE A 168 -9.47 3.49 9.12
N ASP A 169 -9.10 3.84 10.35
CA ASP A 169 -9.57 3.15 11.57
C ASP A 169 -10.78 3.82 12.25
N GLY A 170 -11.41 4.78 11.56
CA GLY A 170 -12.47 5.62 12.10
C GLY A 170 -11.98 6.94 12.70
N TYR A 171 -10.67 7.09 12.95
CA TYR A 171 -10.08 8.33 13.45
C TYR A 171 -8.90 8.81 12.61
N LEU A 172 -7.98 7.91 12.27
CA LEU A 172 -6.77 8.20 11.50
C LEU A 172 -6.53 7.13 10.43
N TRP A 173 -5.70 7.46 9.46
CA TRP A 173 -5.23 6.52 8.45
C TRP A 173 -3.95 5.85 8.95
N GLN A 174 -3.97 4.54 9.12
CA GLN A 174 -2.78 3.72 9.35
C GLN A 174 -2.13 3.43 8.00
N VAL A 175 -0.80 3.41 7.94
CA VAL A 175 -0.04 3.19 6.69
C VAL A 175 0.84 1.98 6.84
N GLY A 176 0.70 1.03 5.92
CA GLY A 176 1.59 -0.11 5.76
C GLY A 176 2.44 0.00 4.50
N CYS A 177 3.64 -0.56 4.55
CA CYS A 177 4.59 -0.62 3.43
C CYS A 177 5.18 -2.04 3.35
N TYR A 178 5.02 -2.69 2.19
CA TYR A 178 5.47 -4.07 2.02
C TYR A 178 6.41 -4.20 0.83
N CYS A 179 7.58 -4.78 1.07
CA CYS A 179 8.55 -5.11 0.04
C CYS A 179 8.21 -6.47 -0.57
N ILE A 180 7.94 -6.48 -1.87
CA ILE A 180 7.57 -7.66 -2.66
C ILE A 180 8.64 -7.84 -3.72
N VAL A 181 9.29 -9.01 -3.74
CA VAL A 181 10.34 -9.32 -4.71
C VAL A 181 9.73 -10.16 -5.82
N ARG A 182 9.82 -9.65 -7.05
CA ARG A 182 9.32 -10.33 -8.26
C ARG A 182 10.46 -10.83 -9.14
N SER A 183 10.27 -11.95 -9.83
CA SER A 183 11.21 -12.42 -10.86
C SER A 183 11.22 -11.46 -12.04
N THR A 184 12.39 -11.06 -12.55
CA THR A 184 12.45 -10.29 -13.80
C THR A 184 12.26 -11.23 -14.99
N GLY A 185 11.13 -11.12 -15.69
CA GLY A 185 11.18 -11.32 -17.15
C GLY A 185 11.94 -10.14 -17.75
N ALA A 186 12.60 -10.28 -18.90
CA ALA A 186 13.35 -9.18 -19.52
C ALA A 186 12.51 -7.89 -19.60
N GLY A 187 12.76 -6.92 -18.70
CA GLY A 187 11.93 -5.72 -18.53
C GLY A 187 11.75 -5.36 -17.05
N SER A 188 12.43 -4.30 -16.61
CA SER A 188 12.41 -3.75 -15.25
C SER A 188 11.03 -3.20 -14.86
N GLY A 189 10.13 -4.04 -14.34
CA GLY A 189 8.81 -3.61 -13.86
C GLY A 189 8.03 -4.66 -13.06
N PRO A 190 6.91 -4.27 -12.43
CA PRO A 190 6.09 -5.08 -11.51
C PRO A 190 5.30 -6.23 -12.17
N SER A 191 5.73 -6.70 -13.34
CA SER A 191 5.02 -7.71 -14.14
C SER A 191 5.46 -9.16 -13.87
N GLY A 192 6.45 -9.35 -12.99
CA GLY A 192 7.02 -10.66 -12.65
C GLY A 192 6.21 -11.46 -11.64
N THR A 193 6.47 -12.77 -11.53
CA THR A 193 5.93 -13.61 -10.46
C THR A 193 6.55 -13.22 -9.13
N VAL A 194 5.74 -13.13 -8.06
CA VAL A 194 6.26 -12.93 -6.69
C VAL A 194 7.07 -14.16 -6.28
N VAL A 195 8.36 -13.98 -6.05
CA VAL A 195 9.28 -15.06 -5.68
C VAL A 195 9.55 -15.15 -4.18
N ARG A 196 9.51 -14.00 -3.48
CA ARG A 196 9.65 -13.91 -2.02
C ARG A 196 9.18 -12.55 -1.52
N LEU A 197 9.03 -12.45 -0.20
CA LEU A 197 8.88 -11.17 0.49
C LEU A 197 10.27 -10.60 0.80
N GLY A 198 10.41 -9.28 0.64
CA GLY A 198 11.58 -8.55 1.10
C GLY A 198 11.35 -7.96 2.49
N GLN A 199 12.30 -7.15 2.95
CA GLN A 199 12.14 -6.36 4.17
C GLN A 199 12.10 -4.89 3.79
N SER A 200 11.04 -4.20 4.20
CA SER A 200 11.02 -2.74 4.21
C SER A 200 11.90 -2.25 5.35
N VAL A 201 12.66 -1.17 5.12
CA VAL A 201 13.44 -0.50 6.18
C VAL A 201 12.56 -0.12 7.36
N MET A 202 11.31 0.23 7.06
CA MET A 202 10.32 0.75 8.00
C MET A 202 9.46 -0.36 8.63
N GLY A 203 9.70 -1.63 8.28
CA GLY A 203 8.81 -2.74 8.64
C GLY A 203 7.46 -2.69 7.91
N GLY A 204 6.47 -3.45 8.43
CA GLY A 204 5.14 -3.59 7.82
C GLY A 204 4.21 -2.41 8.09
N HIS A 205 4.13 -1.92 9.33
CA HIS A 205 3.38 -0.73 9.73
C HIS A 205 4.32 0.46 9.90
N VAL A 206 4.15 1.50 9.09
CA VAL A 206 5.16 2.56 8.94
C VAL A 206 4.75 3.91 9.51
N GLY A 207 3.49 4.06 9.94
CA GLY A 207 3.02 5.32 10.49
C GLY A 207 1.53 5.52 10.35
N PHE A 208 1.12 6.74 10.67
CA PHE A 208 -0.26 7.17 10.52
C PHE A 208 -0.37 8.65 10.14
N PHE A 209 -1.53 9.03 9.60
CA PHE A 209 -1.87 10.42 9.35
C PHE A 209 -3.33 10.76 9.60
N HIS A 210 -3.56 12.06 9.82
CA HIS A 210 -4.85 12.70 9.95
C HIS A 210 -4.74 14.13 9.37
N ARG A 211 -5.88 14.78 9.12
CA ARG A 211 -6.00 16.13 8.51
C ARG A 211 -5.09 17.23 9.11
N LYS A 212 -4.56 17.05 10.32
CA LYS A 212 -3.69 18.00 11.04
C LYS A 212 -2.36 17.42 11.55
N ARG A 213 -2.14 16.11 11.45
CA ARG A 213 -0.99 15.46 12.08
C ARG A 213 -0.58 14.20 11.32
N SER A 214 0.70 13.90 11.33
CA SER A 214 1.22 12.58 10.95
C SER A 214 2.38 12.18 11.83
N LEU A 215 2.61 10.87 11.86
CA LEU A 215 3.78 10.27 12.46
C LEU A 215 4.26 9.16 11.54
N ILE A 216 5.57 9.12 11.30
CA ILE A 216 6.26 8.04 10.60
C ILE A 216 7.12 7.34 11.65
N PHE A 217 7.03 6.00 11.73
CA PHE A 217 7.86 5.20 12.62
C PHE A 217 9.18 4.88 11.91
N PRO A 218 10.34 5.25 12.48
CA PRO A 218 11.65 4.90 11.91
C PRO A 218 11.94 3.40 11.98
#